data_AF-A0A174C0Q5-F1
#
_entry.id   AF-A0A174C0Q5-F1
#
_cell.length_a   1.000
_cell.length_b   1.000
_cell.length_c   1.000
_cell.angle_alpha   90.00
_cell.angle_beta   90.00
_cell.angle_gamma   90.00
#
_symmetry.space_group_name_H-M   'P 1'
#
loop_
_entity.id
_entity.type
_entity.pdbx_description
1 polymer ?
#
loop_
_entity_poly.entity_id
_entity_poly.type
_entity_poly.pdbx_seq_one_letter_code
_entity_poly.pdbx_strand_id
1 'polypeptide(L)'
;MADRGYESFNIFAHLILKGMYFVIRMKKINSNGILSAYDLPDSEFDTHIRTTLTRRHTKETLGNPDTYTILQPSTDFDFLDENCMYYDIEFRIVRIRLDNGTYICIATNLSEEKFPLEEINKLYRMRWSEETSFRELKYTIGLINWHSSKYDGILQESNARMILYNFCELVTSHAVVKTSKNTKHVYKINFAIAVNIYRAYLKHDGNETETMLLIQKYLTPVRYNRKYPIHLRPKRNRDFMYRIA
;
A
#
# COMPACT_ATOMS: atom_id res chain seq x y z
N MET A 1 -2.69 -0.83 5.89
CA MET A 1 -3.11 0.23 4.95
C MET A 1 -3.35 -0.40 3.59
N ALA A 2 -4.38 0.01 2.84
CA ALA A 2 -4.68 -0.57 1.52
C ALA A 2 -5.32 0.43 0.54
N ASP A 3 -5.28 0.13 -0.76
CA ASP A 3 -5.92 0.94 -1.82
C ASP A 3 -7.36 0.45 -2.13
N ARG A 4 -8.06 1.14 -3.04
CA ARG A 4 -9.47 0.94 -3.44
C ARG A 4 -9.91 -0.47 -3.83
N GLY A 5 -8.98 -1.40 -4.02
CA GLY A 5 -9.29 -2.81 -4.32
C GLY A 5 -9.69 -3.63 -3.09
N TYR A 6 -9.48 -3.10 -1.88
CA TYR A 6 -9.74 -3.77 -0.61
C TYR A 6 -10.97 -3.22 0.12
N GLU A 7 -11.81 -2.45 -0.57
CA GLU A 7 -13.08 -1.97 -0.05
C GLU A 7 -14.08 -3.13 0.07
N SER A 8 -14.33 -3.59 1.30
CA SER A 8 -15.28 -4.66 1.61
C SER A 8 -15.68 -4.62 3.07
N PHE A 9 -16.98 -4.75 3.34
CA PHE A 9 -17.49 -4.93 4.70
C PHE A 9 -16.89 -6.15 5.39
N ASN A 10 -16.63 -7.25 4.66
CA ASN A 10 -16.03 -8.46 5.24
C ASN A 10 -14.61 -8.17 5.74
N ILE A 11 -13.81 -7.44 4.95
CA ILE A 11 -12.47 -7.02 5.34
C ILE A 11 -12.53 -6.14 6.59
N PHE A 12 -13.44 -5.16 6.63
CA PHE A 12 -13.57 -4.27 7.79
C PHE A 12 -13.98 -5.05 9.05
N ALA A 13 -14.99 -5.92 8.95
CA ALA A 13 -15.46 -6.74 10.06
C ALA A 13 -14.34 -7.65 10.61
N HIS A 14 -13.59 -8.34 9.75
CA HIS A 14 -12.44 -9.16 10.16
C HIS A 14 -11.34 -8.34 10.85
N LEU A 15 -11.04 -7.14 10.34
CA LEU A 15 -10.02 -6.27 10.94
C LEU A 15 -10.47 -5.75 12.31
N ILE A 16 -11.73 -5.31 12.43
CA ILE A 16 -12.31 -4.81 13.68
C ILE A 16 -12.36 -5.93 14.72
N LEU A 17 -12.85 -7.11 14.36
CA LEU A 17 -12.94 -8.26 15.27
C LEU A 17 -11.56 -8.67 15.82
N LYS A 18 -10.53 -8.62 14.98
CA LYS A 18 -9.15 -8.93 15.38
C LYS A 18 -8.46 -7.78 16.14
N GLY A 19 -9.15 -6.68 16.42
CA GLY A 19 -8.58 -5.50 17.07
C GLY A 19 -7.48 -4.82 16.24
N MET A 20 -7.47 -5.01 14.92
CA MET A 20 -6.48 -4.44 14.03
C MET A 20 -6.89 -3.06 13.55
N TYR A 21 -5.95 -2.13 13.52
CA TYR A 21 -6.17 -0.80 12.95
C TYR A 21 -6.00 -0.79 11.44
N PHE A 22 -6.84 -0.03 10.74
CA PHE A 22 -6.78 0.06 9.28
C PHE A 22 -6.98 1.46 8.73
N VAL A 23 -6.42 1.67 7.53
CA VAL A 23 -6.58 2.87 6.70
C VAL A 23 -6.71 2.34 5.28
N ILE A 24 -7.92 2.31 4.74
CA ILE A 24 -8.23 1.69 3.46
C ILE A 24 -8.87 2.74 2.57
N ARG A 25 -8.27 3.01 1.41
CA ARG A 25 -8.88 3.91 0.44
C ARG A 25 -10.16 3.28 -0.10
N MET A 26 -11.21 4.07 -0.14
CA MET A 26 -12.50 3.71 -0.73
C MET A 26 -12.56 4.16 -2.19
N LYS A 27 -13.47 3.57 -2.95
CA LYS A 27 -13.95 4.10 -4.22
C LYS A 27 -14.58 5.49 -4.01
N LYS A 28 -14.80 6.18 -5.13
CA LYS A 28 -15.43 7.51 -5.10
C LYS A 28 -16.89 7.38 -4.69
N ILE A 29 -17.44 8.43 -4.07
CA ILE A 29 -18.86 8.48 -3.66
C ILE A 29 -19.79 8.23 -4.85
N ASN A 30 -19.49 8.85 -6.00
CA ASN A 30 -20.32 8.75 -7.21
C ASN A 30 -19.97 7.52 -8.07
N SER A 31 -19.52 6.42 -7.46
CA SER A 31 -19.17 5.18 -8.17
C SER A 31 -19.76 3.97 -7.47
N ASN A 32 -19.70 2.78 -8.08
CA ASN A 32 -20.37 1.57 -7.58
C ASN A 32 -19.61 0.96 -6.37
N GLY A 33 -19.52 1.68 -5.26
CA GLY A 33 -18.87 1.29 -4.01
C GLY A 33 -19.82 1.36 -2.82
N ILE A 34 -19.32 1.06 -1.62
CA ILE A 34 -20.06 1.15 -0.36
C ILE A 34 -20.60 2.56 -0.15
N LEU A 35 -19.79 3.58 -0.48
CA LEU A 35 -20.15 4.98 -0.24
C LEU A 35 -21.29 5.51 -1.11
N SER A 36 -21.65 4.84 -2.22
CA SER A 36 -22.78 5.30 -3.05
C SER A 36 -24.15 5.04 -2.43
N ALA A 37 -24.21 4.24 -1.36
CA ALA A 37 -25.44 3.99 -0.61
C ALA A 37 -25.74 5.09 0.43
N TYR A 38 -24.82 6.03 0.64
CA TYR A 38 -24.92 7.04 1.70
C TYR A 38 -24.98 8.44 1.09
N ASP A 39 -25.83 9.30 1.67
CA ASP A 39 -25.89 10.72 1.32
C ASP A 39 -24.72 11.46 1.99
N LEU A 40 -23.60 11.55 1.28
CA LEU A 40 -22.35 12.13 1.76
C LEU A 40 -22.01 13.42 1.00
N PRO A 41 -21.47 14.45 1.68
CA PRO A 41 -21.23 15.74 1.05
C PRO A 41 -20.15 15.68 -0.02
N ASP A 42 -20.28 16.54 -1.04
CA ASP A 42 -19.27 16.69 -2.11
C ASP A 42 -18.09 17.62 -1.72
N SER A 43 -17.74 17.64 -0.43
CA SER A 43 -16.65 18.42 0.15
C SER A 43 -15.69 17.51 0.93
N GLU A 44 -14.67 18.10 1.56
CA GLU A 44 -13.97 17.39 2.65
C GLU A 44 -14.93 17.14 3.80
N PHE A 45 -14.78 15.98 4.45
CA PHE A 45 -15.57 15.61 5.61
C PHE A 45 -14.86 14.53 6.43
N ASP A 46 -15.34 14.38 7.65
CA ASP A 46 -14.96 13.34 8.60
C ASP A 46 -16.21 12.92 9.36
N THR A 47 -16.64 11.68 9.17
CA THR A 47 -17.88 11.18 9.79
C THR A 47 -17.78 9.68 10.05
N HIS A 48 -18.78 9.14 10.73
CA HIS A 48 -18.89 7.72 11.01
C HIS A 48 -20.05 7.14 10.20
N ILE A 49 -19.81 6.01 9.55
CA ILE A 49 -20.86 5.18 8.97
C ILE A 49 -21.18 4.09 9.97
N ARG A 50 -22.46 4.02 10.36
CA ARG A 50 -23.03 2.96 11.19
C ARG A 50 -24.15 2.32 10.39
N THR A 51 -24.11 1.00 10.25
CA THR A 51 -25.17 0.27 9.56
C THR A 51 -25.25 -1.16 10.06
N THR A 52 -26.44 -1.74 9.95
CA THR A 52 -26.68 -3.16 10.17
C THR A 52 -26.70 -3.87 8.82
N LEU A 53 -25.74 -4.78 8.62
CA LEU A 53 -25.63 -5.61 7.42
C LEU A 53 -26.61 -6.78 7.50
N THR A 54 -27.33 -7.03 6.41
CA THR A 54 -28.25 -8.17 6.32
C THR A 54 -28.41 -8.64 4.87
N ARG A 55 -28.87 -9.88 4.66
CA ARG A 55 -29.31 -10.40 3.34
C ARG A 55 -30.84 -10.42 3.20
N ARG A 56 -31.58 -9.96 4.22
CA ARG A 56 -33.04 -10.03 4.25
C ARG A 56 -33.67 -8.87 3.50
N HIS A 57 -34.61 -9.19 2.60
CA HIS A 57 -35.45 -8.23 1.87
C HIS A 57 -36.85 -8.22 2.48
N THR A 58 -37.03 -7.48 3.57
CA THR A 58 -38.31 -7.33 4.28
C THR A 58 -38.84 -5.91 4.12
N LYS A 59 -40.11 -5.67 4.46
CA LYS A 59 -40.66 -4.30 4.48
C LYS A 59 -39.86 -3.37 5.42
N GLU A 60 -39.36 -3.91 6.53
CA GLU A 60 -38.54 -3.17 7.49
C GLU A 60 -37.17 -2.80 6.90
N THR A 61 -36.44 -3.78 6.37
CA THR A 61 -35.08 -3.55 5.85
C THR A 61 -35.08 -2.68 4.58
N LEU A 62 -36.11 -2.80 3.74
CA LEU A 62 -36.28 -1.94 2.56
C LEU A 62 -36.79 -0.54 2.93
N GLY A 63 -37.54 -0.40 4.02
CA GLY A 63 -38.13 0.86 4.47
C GLY A 63 -37.16 1.76 5.24
N ASN A 64 -36.03 1.22 5.73
CA ASN A 64 -35.08 1.94 6.58
C ASN A 64 -33.63 1.84 6.03
N PRO A 65 -33.35 2.45 4.87
CA PRO A 65 -32.03 2.39 4.23
C PRO A 65 -30.91 3.05 5.04
N ASP A 66 -31.24 4.01 5.92
CA ASP A 66 -30.25 4.66 6.80
C ASP A 66 -29.76 3.75 7.92
N THR A 67 -30.52 2.71 8.25
CA THR A 67 -30.17 1.71 9.27
C THR A 67 -29.55 0.48 8.62
N TYR A 68 -30.18 -0.05 7.58
CA TYR A 68 -29.83 -1.35 7.01
C TYR A 68 -29.10 -1.23 5.68
N THR A 69 -27.95 -1.91 5.59
CA THR A 69 -27.28 -2.16 4.31
C THR A 69 -27.55 -3.59 3.87
N ILE A 70 -28.32 -3.74 2.79
CA ILE A 70 -28.66 -5.05 2.25
C ILE A 70 -27.52 -5.54 1.34
N LEU A 71 -26.89 -6.65 1.72
CA LEU A 71 -25.84 -7.29 0.95
C LEU A 71 -26.43 -8.16 -0.16
N GLN A 72 -25.85 -8.06 -1.36
CA GLN A 72 -26.18 -8.98 -2.46
C GLN A 72 -25.82 -10.43 -2.07
N PRO A 73 -26.56 -11.44 -2.53
CA PRO A 73 -26.27 -12.84 -2.22
C PRO A 73 -24.84 -13.28 -2.59
N SER A 74 -24.28 -12.70 -3.66
CA SER A 74 -22.92 -12.97 -4.14
C SER A 74 -21.83 -12.20 -3.40
N THR A 75 -22.18 -11.27 -2.51
CA THR A 75 -21.18 -10.53 -1.71
C THR A 75 -20.67 -11.41 -0.58
N ASP A 76 -19.37 -11.67 -0.59
CA ASP A 76 -18.66 -12.36 0.49
C ASP A 76 -18.84 -11.60 1.81
N PHE A 77 -19.40 -12.28 2.80
CA PHE A 77 -19.52 -11.79 4.16
C PHE A 77 -19.75 -12.97 5.10
N ASP A 78 -18.74 -13.25 5.93
CA ASP A 78 -18.64 -14.50 6.68
C ASP A 78 -19.39 -14.46 8.02
N PHE A 79 -19.87 -13.29 8.42
CA PHE A 79 -20.51 -13.06 9.72
C PHE A 79 -22.04 -13.14 9.70
N LEU A 80 -22.62 -13.48 8.54
CA LEU A 80 -24.06 -13.74 8.40
C LEU A 80 -24.29 -15.20 8.03
N ASP A 81 -25.04 -15.90 8.88
CA ASP A 81 -25.40 -17.31 8.74
C ASP A 81 -26.86 -17.56 9.20
N GLU A 82 -27.25 -18.81 9.39
CA GLU A 82 -28.60 -19.18 9.83
C GLU A 82 -28.95 -18.67 11.26
N ASN A 83 -27.94 -18.43 12.10
CA ASN A 83 -28.10 -17.97 13.47
C ASN A 83 -27.92 -16.45 13.60
N CYS A 84 -27.18 -15.83 12.69
CA CYS A 84 -26.85 -14.41 12.67
C CYS A 84 -27.34 -13.76 11.37
N MET A 85 -28.52 -13.16 11.43
CA MET A 85 -29.19 -12.55 10.26
C MET A 85 -28.89 -11.06 10.08
N TYR A 86 -28.29 -10.44 11.11
CA TYR A 86 -28.01 -9.02 11.21
C TYR A 86 -26.62 -8.84 11.84
N TYR A 87 -25.80 -7.98 11.26
CA TYR A 87 -24.46 -7.68 11.77
C TYR A 87 -24.22 -6.18 11.79
N ASP A 88 -24.04 -5.62 12.98
CA ASP A 88 -23.75 -4.20 13.14
C ASP A 88 -22.29 -3.90 12.85
N ILE A 89 -22.04 -2.88 12.03
CA ILE A 89 -20.70 -2.40 11.73
C ILE A 89 -20.62 -0.88 11.81
N GLU A 90 -19.52 -0.40 12.37
CA GLU A 90 -19.18 1.01 12.43
C GLU A 90 -17.74 1.21 11.94
N PHE A 91 -17.53 2.24 11.12
CA PHE A 91 -16.21 2.73 10.78
C PHE A 91 -16.26 4.22 10.45
N ARG A 92 -15.13 4.88 10.68
CA ARG A 92 -14.92 6.27 10.31
C ARG A 92 -14.61 6.37 8.82
N ILE A 93 -15.20 7.35 8.17
CA ILE A 93 -14.96 7.69 6.77
C ILE A 93 -14.47 9.12 6.67
N VAL A 94 -13.32 9.29 6.03
CA VAL A 94 -12.68 10.59 5.84
C VAL A 94 -12.55 10.88 4.36
N ARG A 95 -12.96 12.07 3.92
CA ARG A 95 -12.75 12.57 2.57
C ARG A 95 -11.80 13.75 2.57
N ILE A 96 -10.71 13.62 1.82
CA ILE A 96 -9.59 14.56 1.81
C ILE A 96 -9.32 15.02 0.38
N ARG A 97 -9.05 16.31 0.21
CA ARG A 97 -8.58 16.90 -1.05
C ARG A 97 -7.06 16.74 -1.16
N LEU A 98 -6.62 16.19 -2.29
CA LEU A 98 -5.20 16.07 -2.62
C LEU A 98 -4.69 17.34 -3.30
N ASP A 99 -3.36 17.54 -3.28
CA ASP A 99 -2.65 18.67 -3.88
C ASP A 99 -2.89 18.83 -5.41
N ASN A 100 -3.41 17.79 -6.07
CA ASN A 100 -3.80 17.81 -7.50
C ASN A 100 -5.27 18.21 -7.73
N GLY A 101 -5.99 18.60 -6.66
CA GLY A 101 -7.40 18.97 -6.71
C GLY A 101 -8.38 17.79 -6.70
N THR A 102 -7.90 16.55 -6.70
CA THR A 102 -8.76 15.36 -6.63
C THR A 102 -9.08 14.96 -5.20
N TYR A 103 -10.23 14.34 -4.99
CA TYR A 103 -10.61 13.82 -3.67
C TYR A 103 -10.32 12.32 -3.55
N ILE A 104 -9.97 11.91 -2.34
CA ILE A 104 -9.94 10.51 -1.92
C ILE A 104 -10.82 10.31 -0.70
N CYS A 105 -11.44 9.14 -0.60
CA CYS A 105 -12.17 8.71 0.58
C CYS A 105 -11.39 7.57 1.25
N ILE A 106 -11.36 7.53 2.57
CA ILE A 106 -10.58 6.59 3.37
C ILE A 106 -11.46 6.08 4.51
N ALA A 107 -11.67 4.76 4.56
CA ALA A 107 -12.28 4.09 5.71
C ALA A 107 -11.20 3.73 6.74
N THR A 108 -11.50 3.93 8.02
CA THR A 108 -10.60 3.67 9.14
C THR A 108 -11.36 3.40 10.44
N ASN A 109 -10.73 2.72 11.38
CA ASN A 109 -11.17 2.62 12.78
C ASN A 109 -10.22 3.38 13.73
N LEU A 110 -9.34 4.24 13.20
CA LEU A 110 -8.46 5.09 13.99
C LEU A 110 -9.26 6.23 14.63
N SER A 111 -9.00 6.49 15.91
CA SER A 111 -9.66 7.54 16.70
C SER A 111 -9.43 8.92 16.10
N GLU A 112 -10.46 9.75 16.08
CA GLU A 112 -10.40 11.14 15.61
C GLU A 112 -9.41 11.99 16.41
N GLU A 113 -9.41 11.83 17.74
CA GLU A 113 -8.53 12.60 18.64
C GLU A 113 -7.04 12.40 18.34
N LYS A 114 -6.60 11.15 18.18
CA LYS A 114 -5.17 10.84 17.91
C LYS A 114 -4.81 10.96 16.42
N PHE A 115 -5.78 10.80 15.54
CA PHE A 115 -5.58 10.77 14.09
C PHE A 115 -6.57 11.70 13.39
N PRO A 116 -6.38 13.03 13.49
CA PRO A 116 -7.17 13.98 12.70
C PRO A 116 -6.90 13.82 11.19
N LEU A 117 -7.67 14.50 10.35
CA LEU A 117 -7.58 14.38 8.88
C LEU A 117 -6.15 14.55 8.35
N GLU A 118 -5.39 15.48 8.93
CA GLU A 118 -4.00 15.72 8.53
C GLU A 118 -3.11 14.49 8.76
N GLU A 119 -3.25 13.82 9.90
CA GLU A 119 -2.50 12.62 10.24
C GLU A 119 -2.94 11.42 9.39
N ILE A 120 -4.24 11.27 9.12
CA ILE A 120 -4.74 10.26 8.18
C ILE A 120 -4.16 10.47 6.77
N ASN A 121 -4.07 11.72 6.31
CA ASN A 121 -3.45 12.06 5.03
C ASN A 121 -1.96 11.68 5.01
N LYS A 122 -1.21 12.00 6.08
CA LYS A 122 0.20 11.61 6.22
C LYS A 122 0.38 10.10 6.19
N LEU A 123 -0.40 9.35 6.97
CA LEU A 123 -0.40 7.89 6.97
C LEU A 123 -0.69 7.32 5.59
N TYR A 124 -1.73 7.82 4.92
CA TYR A 124 -2.09 7.34 3.59
C TYR A 124 -1.01 7.65 2.54
N ARG A 125 -0.34 8.80 2.63
CA ARG A 125 0.82 9.15 1.78
C ARG A 125 1.98 8.16 1.98
N MET A 126 2.18 7.62 3.19
CA MET A 126 3.23 6.61 3.42
C MET A 126 3.02 5.34 2.59
N ARG A 127 1.78 4.99 2.22
CA ARG A 127 1.47 3.85 1.32
C ARG A 127 2.19 3.94 -0.04
N TRP A 128 2.48 5.14 -0.54
CA TRP A 128 3.18 5.31 -1.82
C TRP A 128 4.61 4.75 -1.80
N SER A 129 5.23 4.65 -0.62
CA SER A 129 6.56 4.03 -0.48
C SER A 129 6.56 2.60 -1.03
N GLU A 130 5.48 1.83 -0.82
CA GLU A 130 5.33 0.46 -1.32
C GLU A 130 5.46 0.34 -2.84
N GLU A 131 4.95 1.31 -3.61
CA GLU A 131 5.08 1.30 -5.07
C GLU A 131 6.55 1.46 -5.50
N THR A 132 7.33 2.23 -4.72
CA THR A 132 8.76 2.39 -4.93
C THR A 132 9.50 1.11 -4.57
N SER A 133 9.17 0.49 -3.44
CA SER A 133 9.72 -0.80 -2.99
C SER A 133 9.50 -1.90 -4.03
N PHE A 134 8.28 -2.05 -4.56
CA PHE A 134 8.02 -3.01 -5.63
C PHE A 134 8.77 -2.71 -6.92
N ARG A 135 8.98 -1.43 -7.25
CA ARG A 135 9.77 -1.03 -8.41
C ARG A 135 11.24 -1.42 -8.22
N GLU A 136 11.80 -1.17 -7.05
CA GLU A 136 13.18 -1.52 -6.71
C GLU A 136 13.37 -3.04 -6.68
N LEU A 137 12.46 -3.78 -6.07
CA LEU A 137 12.44 -5.24 -6.11
C LEU A 137 12.38 -5.79 -7.54
N LYS A 138 11.50 -5.25 -8.40
CA LYS A 138 11.37 -5.71 -9.79
C LYS A 138 12.60 -5.39 -10.62
N TYR A 139 13.05 -4.14 -10.60
CA TYR A 139 14.02 -3.66 -11.60
C TYR A 139 15.45 -3.56 -11.05
N THR A 140 15.64 -3.15 -9.80
CA THR A 140 16.97 -3.01 -9.19
C THR A 140 17.48 -4.36 -8.69
N ILE A 141 16.65 -5.05 -7.90
CA ILE A 141 16.96 -6.39 -7.42
C ILE A 141 16.81 -7.42 -8.53
N GLY A 142 15.94 -7.18 -9.52
CA GLY A 142 15.80 -8.03 -10.70
C GLY A 142 14.86 -9.22 -10.50
N LEU A 143 13.82 -9.08 -9.66
CA LEU A 143 12.82 -10.14 -9.43
C LEU A 143 12.16 -10.65 -10.73
N ILE A 144 12.10 -9.82 -11.77
CA ILE A 144 11.44 -10.19 -13.03
C ILE A 144 12.37 -10.92 -14.03
N ASN A 145 13.62 -11.20 -13.64
CA ASN A 145 14.63 -11.87 -14.47
C ASN A 145 14.98 -13.22 -13.84
N TRP A 146 14.37 -14.29 -14.34
CA TRP A 146 14.52 -15.66 -13.84
C TRP A 146 15.46 -16.48 -14.71
N HIS A 147 16.33 -17.29 -14.12
CA HIS A 147 17.22 -18.19 -14.87
C HIS A 147 16.56 -19.55 -15.08
N SER A 148 15.88 -20.05 -14.06
CA SER A 148 15.15 -21.31 -14.11
C SER A 148 13.92 -21.24 -15.02
N SER A 149 13.65 -22.36 -15.68
CA SER A 149 12.39 -22.63 -16.38
C SER A 149 11.45 -23.54 -15.59
N LYS A 150 11.92 -24.14 -14.48
CA LYS A 150 11.12 -25.03 -13.63
C LYS A 150 10.42 -24.23 -12.54
N TYR A 151 9.19 -24.62 -12.21
CA TYR A 151 8.37 -23.96 -11.18
C TYR A 151 9.12 -23.80 -9.85
N ASP A 152 9.67 -24.88 -9.30
CA ASP A 152 10.37 -24.84 -8.02
C ASP A 152 11.60 -23.93 -8.04
N GLY A 153 12.34 -23.90 -9.16
CA GLY A 153 13.48 -23.02 -9.31
C GLY A 153 13.08 -21.54 -9.43
N ILE A 154 11.96 -21.24 -10.10
CA ILE A 154 11.39 -19.88 -10.15
C ILE A 154 10.97 -19.43 -8.74
N LEU A 155 10.35 -20.33 -7.97
CA LEU A 155 9.95 -20.04 -6.58
C LEU A 155 11.18 -19.80 -5.69
N GLN A 156 12.22 -20.63 -5.84
CA GLN A 156 13.48 -20.46 -5.13
C GLN A 156 14.15 -19.12 -5.47
N GLU A 157 14.25 -18.78 -6.75
CA GLU A 157 14.79 -17.48 -7.18
C GLU A 157 13.94 -16.32 -6.65
N SER A 158 12.61 -16.47 -6.61
CA SER A 158 11.71 -15.44 -6.08
C SER A 158 12.01 -15.15 -4.62
N ASN A 159 12.11 -16.21 -3.82
CA ASN A 159 12.42 -16.12 -2.40
C ASN A 159 13.83 -15.56 -2.17
N ALA A 160 14.83 -16.00 -2.93
CA ALA A 160 16.19 -15.47 -2.83
C ALA A 160 16.26 -13.97 -3.15
N ARG A 161 15.51 -13.50 -4.16
CA ARG A 161 15.43 -12.06 -4.52
C ARG A 161 14.73 -11.25 -3.42
N MET A 162 13.69 -11.80 -2.79
CA MET A 162 13.03 -11.17 -1.64
C MET A 162 13.98 -11.04 -0.44
N ILE A 163 14.73 -12.10 -0.13
CA ILE A 163 15.74 -12.08 0.95
C ILE A 163 16.82 -11.03 0.63
N LEU A 164 17.34 -11.02 -0.60
CA LEU A 164 18.32 -10.01 -1.02
C LEU A 164 17.77 -8.59 -0.89
N TYR A 165 16.52 -8.36 -1.30
CA TYR A 165 15.87 -7.05 -1.15
C TYR A 165 15.81 -6.63 0.33
N ASN A 166 15.31 -7.49 1.21
CA ASN A 166 15.20 -7.22 2.64
C ASN A 166 16.59 -6.96 3.27
N PHE A 167 17.61 -7.73 2.87
CA PHE A 167 18.99 -7.49 3.27
C PHE A 167 19.47 -6.09 2.86
N CYS A 168 19.28 -5.72 1.59
CA CYS A 168 19.72 -4.42 1.07
C CYS A 168 19.00 -3.26 1.79
N GLU A 169 17.69 -3.37 2.01
CA GLU A 169 16.90 -2.39 2.76
C GLU A 169 17.36 -2.27 4.20
N LEU A 170 17.56 -3.40 4.88
CA LEU A 170 18.01 -3.43 6.27
C LEU A 170 19.35 -2.73 6.44
N VAL A 171 20.35 -3.09 5.62
CA VAL A 171 21.68 -2.47 5.70
C VAL A 171 21.62 -0.99 5.34
N THR A 172 20.83 -0.63 4.32
CA THR A 172 20.64 0.78 3.92
C THR A 172 19.98 1.60 5.02
N SER A 173 19.04 1.03 5.78
CA SER A 173 18.37 1.71 6.90
C SER A 173 19.29 2.00 8.08
N HIS A 174 20.34 1.18 8.28
CA HIS A 174 21.34 1.36 9.33
C HIS A 174 22.54 2.22 8.88
N ALA A 175 22.67 2.49 7.58
CA ALA A 175 23.77 3.25 7.05
C ALA A 175 23.59 4.75 7.34
N VAL A 176 24.58 5.33 8.03
CA VAL A 176 24.59 6.76 8.37
C VAL A 176 24.80 7.60 7.11
N VAL A 177 23.81 8.42 6.77
CA VAL A 177 23.93 9.39 5.68
C VAL A 177 24.73 10.59 6.17
N LYS A 178 25.97 10.73 5.71
CA LYS A 178 26.82 11.90 6.00
C LYS A 178 26.76 12.87 4.84
N THR A 179 26.23 14.07 5.08
CA THR A 179 26.25 15.19 4.12
C THR A 179 27.10 16.34 4.64
N SER A 180 27.56 17.22 3.75
CA SER A 180 28.22 18.46 4.16
C SER A 180 27.24 19.40 4.87
N LYS A 181 27.78 20.33 5.68
CA LYS A 181 26.97 21.41 6.26
C LYS A 181 26.43 22.30 5.13
N ASN A 182 25.16 22.73 5.23
CA ASN A 182 24.46 23.60 4.27
C ASN A 182 24.14 22.99 2.89
N THR A 183 23.76 21.72 2.80
CA THR A 183 23.24 21.15 1.55
C THR A 183 21.82 21.63 1.23
N LYS A 184 21.55 21.98 -0.03
CA LYS A 184 20.22 22.40 -0.53
C LYS A 184 19.11 21.36 -0.34
N HIS A 185 19.46 20.08 -0.35
CA HIS A 185 18.51 18.97 -0.27
C HIS A 185 18.88 18.03 0.87
N VAL A 186 17.89 17.30 1.37
CA VAL A 186 18.12 16.07 2.14
C VAL A 186 18.61 15.01 1.17
N TYR A 187 19.60 14.21 1.58
CA TYR A 187 20.12 13.12 0.76
C TYR A 187 19.73 11.77 1.33
N LYS A 188 19.65 10.78 0.46
CA LYS A 188 19.52 9.37 0.81
C LYS A 188 20.52 8.53 0.03
N ILE A 189 20.80 7.34 0.51
CA ILE A 189 21.66 6.39 -0.20
C ILE A 189 21.07 6.07 -1.58
N ASN A 190 21.94 5.99 -2.58
CA ASN A 190 21.58 5.52 -3.90
C ASN A 190 21.37 4.00 -3.85
N PHE A 191 20.11 3.58 -3.63
CA PHE A 191 19.77 2.17 -3.48
C PHE A 191 20.25 1.30 -4.65
N ALA A 192 20.18 1.78 -5.89
CA ALA A 192 20.61 1.00 -7.05
C ALA A 192 22.11 0.72 -7.07
N ILE A 193 22.93 1.70 -6.69
CA ILE A 193 24.38 1.50 -6.56
C ILE A 193 24.68 0.62 -5.34
N ALA A 194 23.99 0.86 -4.22
CA ALA A 194 24.15 0.08 -3.00
C ALA A 194 23.88 -1.42 -3.23
N VAL A 195 22.81 -1.78 -3.96
CA VAL A 195 22.52 -3.17 -4.34
C VAL A 195 23.68 -3.84 -5.08
N ASN A 196 24.37 -3.13 -5.98
CA ASN A 196 25.51 -3.70 -6.69
C ASN A 196 26.71 -3.89 -5.76
N ILE A 197 26.94 -2.96 -4.83
CA ILE A 197 27.97 -3.08 -3.79
C ILE A 197 27.66 -4.27 -2.87
N TYR A 198 26.43 -4.40 -2.39
CA TYR A 198 25.99 -5.53 -1.56
C TYR A 198 26.15 -6.87 -2.28
N ARG A 199 25.83 -6.95 -3.57
CA ARG A 199 26.07 -8.16 -4.37
C ARG A 199 27.55 -8.50 -4.48
N ALA A 200 28.43 -7.51 -4.62
CA ALA A 200 29.87 -7.74 -4.66
C ALA A 200 30.37 -8.25 -3.29
N TYR A 201 29.92 -7.63 -2.20
CA TYR A 201 30.19 -8.06 -0.83
C TYR A 201 29.80 -9.54 -0.61
N LEU A 202 28.55 -9.91 -0.94
CA LEU A 202 28.06 -11.28 -0.77
C LEU A 202 28.77 -12.32 -1.65
N LYS A 203 29.38 -11.90 -2.78
CA LYS A 203 30.09 -12.80 -3.70
C LYS A 203 31.55 -13.02 -3.34
N HIS A 204 32.20 -12.01 -2.76
CA HIS A 204 33.65 -11.97 -2.60
C HIS A 204 34.12 -11.86 -1.15
N ASP A 205 33.19 -11.99 -0.18
CA ASP A 205 33.45 -11.93 1.26
C ASP A 205 34.25 -10.67 1.67
N GLY A 206 33.64 -9.51 1.39
CA GLY A 206 34.28 -8.21 1.58
C GLY A 206 34.32 -7.75 3.04
N ASN A 207 35.08 -6.68 3.32
CA ASN A 207 35.05 -6.05 4.63
C ASN A 207 33.76 -5.23 4.81
N GLU A 208 33.01 -5.50 5.87
CA GLU A 208 31.76 -4.79 6.20
C GLU A 208 31.96 -3.27 6.33
N THR A 209 33.03 -2.86 7.02
CA THR A 209 33.33 -1.44 7.26
C THR A 209 33.62 -0.71 5.95
N GLU A 210 34.43 -1.32 5.07
CA GLU A 210 34.73 -0.73 3.75
C GLU A 210 33.50 -0.63 2.87
N THR A 211 32.65 -1.66 2.90
CA THR A 211 31.39 -1.72 2.17
C THR A 211 30.47 -0.58 2.61
N MET A 212 30.33 -0.37 3.92
CA MET A 212 29.53 0.73 4.48
C MET A 212 30.09 2.10 4.13
N LEU A 213 31.40 2.30 4.21
CA LEU A 213 32.05 3.56 3.81
C LEU A 213 31.87 3.83 2.30
N LEU A 214 31.89 2.79 1.46
CA LEU A 214 31.68 2.94 0.03
C LEU A 214 30.25 3.37 -0.30
N ILE A 215 29.25 2.76 0.35
CA ILE A 215 27.84 3.10 0.14
C ILE A 215 27.55 4.55 0.54
N GLN A 216 28.15 5.02 1.64
CA GLN A 216 28.00 6.41 2.11
C GLN A 216 28.47 7.46 1.08
N LYS A 217 29.36 7.09 0.14
CA LYS A 217 29.80 8.00 -0.93
C LYS A 217 28.74 8.20 -2.02
N TYR A 218 27.84 7.24 -2.20
CA TYR A 218 26.84 7.26 -3.28
C TYR A 218 25.48 7.71 -2.76
N LEU A 219 25.29 9.03 -2.73
CA LEU A 219 24.05 9.64 -2.28
C LEU A 219 23.24 10.21 -3.45
N THR A 220 21.92 10.23 -3.29
CA THR A 220 20.96 10.88 -4.20
C THR A 220 20.12 11.89 -3.44
N PRO A 221 19.86 13.07 -4.01
CA PRO A 221 19.04 14.09 -3.35
C PRO A 221 17.57 13.66 -3.34
N VAL A 222 16.93 13.77 -2.18
CA VAL A 222 15.48 13.64 -2.02
C VAL A 222 14.83 14.92 -2.52
N ARG A 223 14.06 14.79 -3.60
CA ARG A 223 13.32 15.91 -4.22
C ARG A 223 11.83 15.74 -3.95
N TYR A 224 11.33 16.45 -2.95
CA TYR A 224 9.91 16.49 -2.63
C TYR A 224 9.11 17.09 -3.80
N ASN A 225 7.86 16.65 -3.97
CA ASN A 225 6.90 17.16 -4.96
C ASN A 225 7.31 17.05 -6.44
N ARG A 226 8.27 16.18 -6.78
CA ARG A 226 8.62 15.92 -8.17
C ARG A 226 7.48 15.16 -8.87
N LYS A 227 6.72 15.86 -9.70
CA LYS A 227 5.72 15.27 -10.60
C LYS A 227 6.42 14.88 -11.90
N TYR A 228 6.51 13.60 -12.19
CA TYR A 228 6.97 13.11 -13.50
C TYR A 228 5.78 12.50 -14.23
N PRO A 229 5.44 12.96 -15.45
CA PRO A 229 4.36 12.35 -16.22
C PRO A 229 4.73 10.90 -16.52
N ILE A 230 3.86 9.97 -16.13
CA ILE A 230 4.04 8.55 -16.44
C ILE A 230 3.60 8.35 -17.89
N HIS A 231 4.56 8.23 -18.80
CA HIS A 231 4.29 7.80 -20.16
C HIS A 231 4.06 6.28 -20.17
N LEU A 232 2.78 5.88 -20.21
CA LEU A 232 2.41 4.49 -20.37
C LEU A 232 2.86 4.01 -21.75
N ARG A 233 3.71 2.99 -21.78
CA ARG A 233 4.10 2.29 -23.01
C ARG A 233 3.49 0.89 -22.99
N PRO A 234 3.07 0.35 -24.15
CA PRO A 234 2.65 -1.04 -24.25
C PRO A 234 3.75 -1.95 -23.69
N LYS A 235 3.36 -2.88 -22.81
CA LYS A 235 4.30 -3.89 -22.32
C LYS A 235 4.67 -4.78 -23.49
N ARG A 236 5.96 -4.83 -23.83
CA ARG A 236 6.50 -5.82 -24.77
C ARG A 236 6.78 -7.12 -24.02
N ASN A 237 6.62 -8.26 -24.71
CA ASN A 237 7.10 -9.53 -24.19
C ASN A 237 8.60 -9.40 -23.91
N ARG A 238 9.02 -9.78 -22.70
CA ARG A 238 10.43 -9.82 -22.35
C ARG A 238 11.03 -11.07 -22.96
N ASP A 239 12.03 -10.88 -23.80
CA ASP A 239 12.84 -11.97 -24.31
C ASP A 239 13.74 -12.51 -23.19
N PHE A 240 14.02 -13.81 -23.23
CA PHE A 240 14.87 -14.53 -22.28
C PHE A 240 16.36 -14.45 -22.64
N MET A 241 16.76 -13.59 -23.58
CA MET A 241 18.15 -13.38 -23.99
C MET A 241 19.11 -13.07 -22.83
N TYR A 242 18.61 -12.52 -21.72
CA TYR A 242 19.41 -12.32 -20.50
C TYR A 242 19.89 -13.63 -19.84
N ARG A 243 19.37 -14.79 -20.25
CA ARG A 243 19.82 -16.12 -19.78
C ARG A 243 21.04 -16.64 -20.52
N ILE A 244 21.44 -15.99 -21.62
CA ILE A 244 22.55 -16.43 -22.49
C ILE A 244 23.89 -15.83 -22.02
N ALA A 245 23.85 -14.81 -21.15
CA ALA A 245 25.02 -14.11 -20.61
C ALA A 245 25.43 -14.62 -19.22
#